data_AF-A0A7U1BEX8-F1
#
_entry.id   AF-A0A7U1BEX8-F1
#
_cell.length_a   1.000
_cell.length_b   1.000
_cell.length_c   1.000
_cell.angle_alpha   90.00
_cell.angle_beta   90.00
_cell.angle_gamma   90.00
#
_symmetry.space_group_name_H-M   'P 1'
#
loop_
_entity.id
_entity.type
_entity.pdbx_description
1 polymer ?
#
loop_
_entity_poly.entity_id
_entity_poly.type
_entity_poly.pdbx_seq_one_letter_code
_entity_poly.pdbx_strand_id
1 'polypeptide(L)'
;MLGYFFLGNRINGEQMDSVRFSLELCVNNSAYIHHLNILLREWGYCSNVTKKLVAKSESFQDKRLDRSITRFNYRLTTFTFTSLLWIYEGFYPVVYGKNTKWVPAWMGGGGEL
;
A
#
# COMPACT_ATOMS: atom_id res chain seq x y z
N MET A 1 1.21 5.97 -3.64
CA MET A 1 1.78 4.90 -4.49
C MET A 1 3.31 4.90 -4.50
N LEU A 2 4.00 6.02 -4.75
CA LEU A 2 5.45 6.07 -4.97
C LEU A 2 6.38 5.74 -3.77
N GLY A 3 5.85 5.66 -2.54
CA GLY A 3 6.61 5.21 -1.36
C GLY A 3 6.49 3.71 -1.11
N TYR A 4 7.44 3.13 -0.36
CA TYR A 4 7.45 1.72 0.11
C TYR A 4 6.25 1.33 1.00
N PHE A 5 5.37 2.28 1.28
CA PHE A 5 4.29 2.17 2.26
C PHE A 5 2.95 1.79 1.66
N PHE A 6 2.73 2.01 0.36
CA PHE A 6 1.45 1.71 -0.31
C PHE A 6 1.48 0.34 -1.01
N LEU A 7 0.56 -0.54 -0.61
CA LEU A 7 0.28 -1.83 -1.21
C LEU A 7 -1.13 -1.79 -1.82
N GLY A 8 -1.24 -1.92 -3.15
CA GLY A 8 -2.51 -2.09 -3.84
C GLY A 8 -2.82 -3.57 -4.05
N ASN A 9 -4.00 -4.01 -3.63
CA ASN A 9 -4.51 -5.34 -3.94
C ASN A 9 -5.71 -5.21 -4.88
N ARG A 10 -5.58 -5.79 -6.08
CA ARG A 10 -6.70 -5.98 -7.00
C ARG A 10 -7.58 -7.10 -6.45
N ILE A 11 -8.87 -6.86 -6.38
CA ILE A 11 -9.91 -7.82 -6.03
C ILE A 11 -10.69 -8.03 -7.31
N ASN A 12 -10.59 -9.23 -7.87
CA ASN A 12 -11.32 -9.58 -9.07
C ASN A 12 -12.79 -9.71 -8.72
N GLY A 13 -13.64 -8.91 -9.35
CA GLY A 13 -15.09 -8.97 -9.19
C GLY A 13 -15.73 -9.74 -10.35
N GLU A 14 -16.93 -10.28 -10.16
CA GLU A 14 -17.66 -10.93 -11.26
C GLU A 14 -18.11 -9.94 -12.33
N GLN A 15 -18.46 -8.71 -11.94
CA GLN A 15 -18.93 -7.66 -12.85
C GLN A 15 -17.87 -6.60 -13.15
N MET A 16 -17.10 -6.17 -12.15
CA MET A 16 -16.04 -5.19 -12.31
C MET A 16 -14.98 -5.35 -11.23
N ASP A 17 -13.73 -5.18 -11.62
CA ASP A 17 -12.63 -5.26 -10.68
C ASP A 17 -12.56 -4.05 -9.79
N SER A 18 -12.03 -4.26 -8.59
CA SER A 18 -11.87 -3.19 -7.62
C SER A 18 -10.52 -3.26 -6.96
N VAL A 19 -10.05 -2.13 -6.45
CA VAL A 19 -8.77 -2.08 -5.74
C VAL A 19 -8.98 -1.73 -4.28
N ARG A 20 -8.16 -2.34 -3.43
CA ARG A 20 -8.01 -1.97 -2.03
C ARG A 20 -6.58 -1.53 -1.78
N PHE A 21 -6.41 -0.35 -1.19
CA PHE A 21 -5.09 0.12 -0.77
C PHE A 21 -4.86 -0.18 0.69
N SER A 22 -3.65 -0.64 0.99
CA SER A 22 -3.14 -0.75 2.35
C SER A 22 -1.89 0.11 2.50
N LEU A 23 -1.86 0.91 3.55
CA LEU A 23 -0.70 1.69 3.94
C LEU A 23 -0.05 1.04 5.16
N GLU A 24 1.24 0.73 5.09
CA GLU A 24 2.02 0.25 6.23
C GLU A 24 3.14 1.21 6.59
N LEU A 25 3.27 1.56 7.86
CA LEU A 25 4.35 2.42 8.36
C LEU A 25 4.92 1.84 9.65
N CYS A 26 6.21 2.07 9.90
CA CYS A 26 6.85 1.71 11.16
C CYS A 26 6.24 2.48 12.34
N VAL A 27 6.26 1.88 13.54
CA VAL A 27 5.80 2.52 14.78
C VAL A 27 6.49 3.85 15.06
N ASN A 28 7.73 4.04 14.62
CA ASN A 28 8.46 5.32 14.77
C ASN A 28 7.71 6.50 14.12
N ASN A 29 6.95 6.25 13.06
CA ASN A 29 6.12 7.25 12.36
C ASN A 29 4.64 7.15 12.74
N SER A 30 4.36 6.83 14.01
CA SER A 30 3.00 6.59 14.53
C SER A 30 2.07 7.81 14.44
N ALA A 31 2.60 9.03 14.54
CA ALA A 31 1.85 10.26 14.40
C ALA A 31 1.38 10.48 12.95
N TYR A 32 2.26 10.23 11.98
CA TYR A 32 1.95 10.37 10.56
C TYR A 32 0.83 9.42 10.12
N ILE A 33 0.93 8.13 10.49
CA ILE A 33 -0.12 7.17 10.16
C ILE A 33 -1.44 7.49 10.88
N HIS A 34 -1.39 8.06 12.09
CA HIS A 34 -2.60 8.47 12.79
C HIS A 34 -3.29 9.63 12.07
N HIS A 35 -2.53 10.65 11.67
CA HIS A 35 -3.05 11.77 10.90
C HIS A 35 -3.66 11.32 9.57
N LEU A 36 -2.96 10.45 8.81
CA LEU A 36 -3.50 9.89 7.58
C LEU A 36 -4.80 9.11 7.81
N ASN A 37 -4.93 8.41 8.94
CA ASN A 37 -6.16 7.68 9.23
C ASN A 37 -7.36 8.62 9.46
N ILE A 38 -7.13 9.75 10.14
CA ILE A 38 -8.18 10.77 10.33
C ILE A 38 -8.62 11.31 8.98
N LEU A 39 -7.68 11.71 8.12
CA LEU A 39 -7.98 12.24 6.78
C LEU A 39 -8.75 11.23 5.92
N LEU A 40 -8.30 9.98 5.87
CA LEU A 40 -8.97 8.94 5.09
C LEU A 40 -10.37 8.63 5.63
N ARG A 41 -10.59 8.77 6.94
CA ARG A 41 -11.92 8.62 7.53
C ARG A 41 -12.83 9.79 7.18
N GLU A 42 -12.35 11.02 7.29
CA GLU A 42 -13.13 12.22 6.95
C GLU A 42 -13.56 12.22 5.48
N TRP A 43 -12.71 11.68 4.59
CA TRP A 43 -13.04 11.50 3.17
C TRP A 43 -13.86 10.23 2.87
N GLY A 44 -14.20 9.43 3.88
CA GLY A 44 -15.03 8.22 3.71
C GLY A 44 -14.30 7.00 3.11
N TYR A 45 -12.96 7.01 3.04
CA TYR A 45 -12.16 5.92 2.50
C TYR A 45 -11.92 4.76 3.49
N CYS A 46 -12.11 4.98 4.79
CA CYS A 46 -11.90 3.99 5.86
C CYS A 46 -13.04 4.01 6.90
N SER A 47 -13.50 2.83 7.35
CA SER A 47 -14.46 2.72 8.48
C SER A 47 -13.81 2.94 9.84
N ASN A 48 -12.57 2.43 10.02
CA ASN A 48 -11.97 2.27 11.34
C ASN A 48 -11.00 3.39 11.69
N VAL A 49 -11.23 4.00 12.87
CA VAL A 49 -10.30 4.95 13.50
C VAL A 49 -9.03 4.25 14.00
N THR A 50 -9.10 2.94 14.18
CA THR A 50 -8.04 2.17 14.83
C THR A 50 -7.13 1.51 13.79
N LYS A 51 -5.89 2.00 13.74
CA LYS A 51 -4.78 1.39 12.99
C LYS A 51 -4.48 -0.01 13.51
N LYS A 52 -4.36 -0.99 12.60
CA LYS A 52 -4.03 -2.37 12.99
C LYS A 52 -2.53 -2.48 13.23
N LEU A 53 -2.11 -2.95 14.40
CA LEU A 53 -0.72 -3.30 14.64
C LEU A 53 -0.41 -4.63 13.95
N VAL A 54 0.61 -4.64 13.11
CA VAL A 54 1.09 -5.80 12.37
C VAL A 54 2.52 -6.05 12.80
N ALA A 55 2.76 -7.18 13.47
CA ALA A 55 4.10 -7.66 13.72
C ALA A 55 4.69 -8.16 12.40
N LYS A 56 5.83 -7.62 11.99
CA LYS A 56 6.64 -8.21 10.93
C LYS A 56 7.48 -9.30 11.56
N SER A 57 7.03 -10.55 11.46
CA SER A 57 7.93 -11.70 11.56
C SER A 57 8.73 -11.70 10.25
N GLU A 58 9.93 -11.13 10.27
CA GLU A 58 10.76 -11.04 9.06
C GLU A 58 10.95 -12.45 8.47
N SER A 59 10.78 -12.56 7.16
CA SER A 59 11.08 -13.79 6.43
C SER A 59 12.55 -14.12 6.62
N PHE A 60 12.88 -15.41 6.66
CA PHE A 60 14.23 -15.98 6.77
C PHE A 60 15.29 -15.42 5.79
N GLN A 61 14.94 -14.50 4.89
CA GLN A 61 15.73 -14.04 3.75
C GLN A 61 16.39 -12.68 3.93
N ASP A 62 16.00 -11.85 4.91
CA ASP A 62 16.64 -10.55 5.14
C ASP A 62 17.91 -10.69 6.01
N LYS A 63 19.07 -10.87 5.36
CA LYS A 63 20.38 -11.11 6.01
C LYS A 63 20.97 -9.88 6.74
N ARG A 64 20.31 -8.72 6.69
CA ARG A 64 20.85 -7.44 7.21
C ARG A 64 20.32 -7.07 8.60
N LEU A 65 19.54 -7.94 9.25
CA LEU A 65 18.71 -7.56 10.38
C LEU A 65 18.88 -8.43 11.61
N ASP A 66 18.92 -7.77 12.76
CA ASP A 66 19.07 -8.39 14.08
C ASP A 66 17.79 -9.18 14.40
N ARG A 67 17.93 -10.51 14.40
CA ARG A 67 16.84 -11.49 14.56
C ARG A 67 16.15 -11.40 15.92
N SER A 68 16.70 -10.63 16.85
CA SER A 68 16.19 -10.44 18.22
C SER A 68 15.11 -9.36 18.34
N ILE A 69 14.90 -8.52 17.31
CA ILE A 69 14.01 -7.36 17.39
C ILE A 69 12.71 -7.60 16.63
N THR A 70 11.62 -7.82 17.38
CA THR A 70 10.26 -7.84 16.81
C THR A 70 9.89 -6.43 16.34
N ARG A 71 9.77 -6.25 15.02
CA ARG A 71 9.36 -4.97 14.44
C ARG A 71 7.85 -4.91 14.28
N PHE A 72 7.25 -3.87 14.82
CA PHE A 72 5.84 -3.58 14.65
C PHE A 72 5.66 -2.47 13.62
N ASN A 73 4.68 -2.68 12.74
CA ASN A 73 4.18 -1.67 11.83
C ASN A 73 2.70 -1.41 12.12
N TYR A 74 2.25 -0.19 11.88
CA TYR A 74 0.83 0.10 11.77
C TYR A 74 0.39 -0.09 10.33
N ARG A 75 -0.76 -0.74 10.14
CA ARG A 75 -1.42 -0.92 8.85
C ARG A 75 -2.77 -0.19 8.86
N LEU A 76 -3.00 0.62 7.84
CA LEU A 76 -4.29 1.16 7.45
C LEU A 76 -4.76 0.47 6.19
N THR A 77 -6.05 0.18 6.08
CA THR A 77 -6.63 -0.45 4.90
C THR A 77 -7.88 0.31 4.52
N THR A 78 -7.93 0.78 3.27
CA THR A 78 -9.11 1.45 2.74
C THR A 78 -10.22 0.44 2.46
N PHE A 79 -11.43 0.93 2.21
CA PHE A 79 -12.43 0.12 1.52
C PHE A 79 -11.97 -0.24 0.10
N THR A 80 -12.80 -1.04 -0.55
CA THR A 80 -12.62 -1.47 -1.92
C THR A 80 -13.28 -0.45 -2.85
N PHE A 81 -12.54 0.08 -3.82
CA PHE A 81 -13.03 1.10 -4.74
C PHE A 81 -12.72 0.72 -6.19
N THR A 82 -13.74 0.73 -7.02
CA THR A 82 -13.60 0.59 -8.47
C THR A 82 -13.11 1.88 -9.13
N SER A 83 -13.51 3.04 -8.59
CA SER A 83 -13.11 4.37 -9.07
C SER A 83 -11.60 4.65 -8.97
N LEU A 84 -10.86 3.85 -8.19
CA LEU A 84 -9.41 3.99 -8.04
C LEU A 84 -8.62 2.94 -8.86
N LEU A 85 -9.31 2.13 -9.66
CA LEU A 85 -8.69 1.09 -10.48
C LEU A 85 -7.70 1.68 -11.49
N TRP A 86 -8.02 2.83 -12.09
CA TRP A 86 -7.11 3.52 -13.03
C TRP A 86 -5.78 3.90 -12.38
N ILE A 87 -5.78 4.28 -11.10
CA ILE A 87 -4.55 4.56 -10.34
C ILE A 87 -3.78 3.26 -10.17
N TYR A 88 -4.45 2.18 -9.80
CA TYR A 88 -3.81 0.87 -9.65
C TYR A 88 -3.16 0.41 -10.94
N GLU A 89 -3.87 0.44 -12.06
CA GLU A 89 -3.39 0.00 -13.37
C GLU A 89 -2.21 0.85 -13.86
N GLY A 90 -2.20 2.15 -13.57
CA GLY A 90 -1.04 2.99 -13.86
C GLY A 90 0.22 2.52 -13.12
N PHE A 91 0.12 2.29 -11.82
CA PHE A 91 1.28 1.95 -10.98
C PHE A 91 1.63 0.46 -10.94
N TYR A 92 0.76 -0.43 -11.39
CA TYR A 92 0.96 -1.88 -11.38
C TYR A 92 0.68 -2.51 -12.74
N PRO A 93 1.47 -2.19 -13.78
CA PRO A 93 1.36 -2.86 -15.05
C PRO A 93 1.69 -4.36 -14.91
N VAL A 94 1.01 -5.16 -15.73
CA VAL A 94 1.28 -6.60 -15.84
C VAL A 94 2.51 -6.79 -16.72
N VAL A 95 3.66 -7.09 -16.12
CA VAL A 95 4.91 -7.35 -16.84
C VAL A 95 5.26 -8.83 -16.63
N TYR A 96 5.36 -9.61 -17.72
CA TYR A 96 5.56 -11.07 -17.67
C TYR A 96 4.57 -11.83 -16.76
N GLY A 97 3.29 -11.43 -16.77
CA GLY A 97 2.25 -12.07 -15.97
C GLY A 97 2.33 -11.79 -14.46
N LYS A 98 3.22 -10.89 -14.03
CA LYS A 98 3.33 -10.43 -12.64
C LYS A 98 3.04 -8.94 -12.52
N ASN A 99 2.21 -8.57 -11.54
CA ASN A 99 1.95 -7.17 -11.22
C ASN A 99 3.20 -6.59 -10.56
N THR A 100 3.96 -5.82 -11.30
CA THR A 100 5.18 -5.19 -10.81
C THR A 100 4.90 -3.72 -10.58
N LYS A 101 5.30 -3.20 -9.43
CA LYS A 101 5.15 -1.78 -9.12
C LYS A 101 6.07 -0.97 -10.04
N TRP A 102 5.50 -0.07 -10.81
CA TRP A 102 6.19 0.77 -11.78
C TRP A 102 5.76 2.24 -11.60
N VAL A 103 6.61 3.17 -12.02
CA VAL A 103 6.27 4.59 -12.07
C VAL A 103 5.83 4.93 -13.49
N PRO A 104 4.55 5.25 -13.73
CA PRO A 104 4.10 5.62 -15.06
C PRO A 104 4.93 6.74 -15.70
N ALA A 105 5.23 6.59 -16.99
CA ALA A 105 6.00 7.55 -17.77
C ALA A 105 5.32 8.94 -17.88
N TRP A 106 4.02 9.03 -17.64
CA TRP A 106 3.29 10.30 -17.61
C TRP A 106 3.50 11.10 -16.31
N MET A 107 4.11 10.51 -15.27
CA MET A 107 4.47 11.21 -14.02
C MET A 107 5.93 11.66 -13.95
N GLY A 108 6.83 10.87 -14.52
CA GLY A 108 8.23 11.25 -14.71
C GLY A 108 8.45 11.35 -16.21
N GLY A 109 8.46 12.58 -16.74
CA GLY A 109 8.56 12.84 -18.17
C GLY A 109 9.55 11.92 -18.85
N GLY A 110 9.13 11.32 -19.97
CA GLY A 110 9.87 10.30 -20.69
C GLY A 110 11.37 10.62 -20.79
N GLY A 111 12.17 9.71 -20.27
CA GLY A 111 13.61 9.68 -20.44
C GLY A 111 14.01 8.23 -20.50
N GLU A 112 14.40 7.81 -21.70
CA GLU A 112 15.13 6.57 -21.95
C GLU A 112 16.32 6.46 -20.97
N LEU A 113 16.51 5.24 -20.43
CA LEU A 113 17.76 4.48 -20.25
C LEU A 113 17.58 3.40 -19.17
#